data_AF-A8BJ28-F1
#
_entry.id   AF-A8BJ28-F1
#
_cell.length_a   1.000
_cell.length_b   1.000
_cell.length_c   1.000
_cell.angle_alpha   90.00
_cell.angle_beta   90.00
_cell.angle_gamma   90.00
#
_symmetry.space_group_name_H-M   'P 1'
#
loop_
_entity.id
_entity.type
_entity.pdbx_description
1 polymer ?
#
loop_
_entity_poly.entity_id
_entity_poly.type
_entity_poly.pdbx_seq_one_letter_code
_entity_poly.pdbx_strand_id
1 'polypeptide(L)'
;MVTCSGCETKRLSPLNDACLEECPAGTYPDNRDSTGICASCHNTCASCSTNAETSCTACYPGYVLNRSSGDTGTCIKECTGDFMAHCKADGCSLNVGGSKYCDQCEDGYAPVDGVCTKVASTTRDASGCKASGGKCTECGANYALLSGGCYNTNKVPGNSVCTLSVGGKCTMCVASGADPKGQACPTCPDGCLKCTGNVGSQTCSVCLSGYYLSTNKCFRCTAGDGASANAITGVENCISCAPPTGGNGGSVTCYVKNDDSTGDNTGGSTNKSGLSTGAIAGIAVAAVVVVGGLVGFLCWWFIGRRKA
;
A
#
# COMPACT_ATOMS: atom_id res chain seq x y z
N MET A 1 -20.54 -0.98 20.17
CA MET A 1 -19.37 -0.64 19.35
C MET A 1 -18.60 0.42 20.14
N VAL A 2 -17.36 0.13 20.54
CA VAL A 2 -16.53 1.11 21.27
C VAL A 2 -15.90 2.01 20.22
N THR A 3 -16.26 3.28 20.20
CA THR A 3 -15.66 4.29 19.34
C THR A 3 -14.70 5.13 20.18
N CYS A 4 -13.45 5.19 19.77
CA CYS A 4 -12.44 6.04 20.36
C CYS A 4 -12.57 7.46 19.78
N SER A 5 -12.85 8.44 20.64
CA SER A 5 -13.04 9.83 20.22
C SER A 5 -11.72 10.61 20.08
N GLY A 6 -10.60 10.04 20.55
CA GLY A 6 -9.30 10.68 20.53
C GLY A 6 -8.26 9.90 21.34
N CYS A 7 -6.99 10.18 21.07
CA CYS A 7 -5.83 9.55 21.72
C CYS A 7 -4.96 10.64 22.34
N GLU A 8 -4.39 10.39 23.52
CA GLU A 8 -3.53 11.38 24.20
C GLU A 8 -2.15 11.50 23.54
N THR A 9 -1.44 10.38 23.37
CA THR A 9 -0.07 10.33 22.82
C THR A 9 0.05 9.50 21.54
N LYS A 10 -1.00 8.74 21.22
CA LYS A 10 -1.07 7.82 20.07
C LYS A 10 -1.92 8.44 18.96
N ARG A 11 -2.07 7.71 17.85
CA ARG A 11 -2.88 8.14 16.71
C ARG A 11 -4.19 7.39 16.62
N LEU A 12 -5.27 8.11 16.34
CA LEU A 12 -6.57 7.48 16.14
C LEU A 12 -6.56 6.67 14.84
N SER A 13 -6.91 5.39 14.95
CA SER A 13 -7.06 4.48 13.81
C SER A 13 -8.10 4.99 12.79
N PRO A 14 -8.01 4.59 11.51
CA PRO A 14 -8.99 4.99 10.49
C PRO A 14 -10.44 4.55 10.76
N LEU A 15 -10.61 3.52 11.60
CA LEU A 15 -11.90 2.99 12.00
C LEU A 15 -12.43 3.60 13.31
N ASN A 16 -11.65 4.46 13.96
CA ASN A 16 -11.91 5.00 15.29
C ASN A 16 -12.16 3.91 16.35
N ASP A 17 -11.52 2.75 16.24
CA ASP A 17 -11.69 1.60 17.14
C ASP A 17 -10.49 1.38 18.06
N ALA A 18 -9.33 1.94 17.72
CA ALA A 18 -8.10 1.86 18.49
C ALA A 18 -7.21 3.11 18.38
N CYS A 19 -6.30 3.25 19.34
CA CYS A 19 -5.18 4.18 19.34
C CYS A 19 -3.89 3.45 18.97
N LEU A 20 -3.31 3.80 17.83
CA LEU A 20 -2.15 3.14 17.22
C LEU A 20 -0.87 3.95 17.44
N GLU A 21 0.24 3.28 17.72
CA GLU A 21 1.56 3.93 17.79
C GLU A 21 1.99 4.44 16.41
N GLU A 22 1.80 3.62 15.39
CA GLU A 22 2.10 3.92 14.00
C GLU A 22 0.85 3.78 13.15
N CYS A 23 0.73 4.64 12.14
CA CYS A 23 -0.37 4.56 11.21
C CYS A 23 -0.22 3.34 10.30
N PRO A 24 -1.31 2.57 10.07
CA PRO A 24 -1.26 1.40 9.20
C PRO A 24 -0.98 1.82 7.75
N ALA A 25 -0.52 0.87 6.93
CA ALA A 25 -0.30 1.12 5.51
C ALA A 25 -1.57 1.69 4.84
N GLY A 26 -1.39 2.53 3.82
CA GLY A 26 -2.48 3.25 3.16
C GLY A 26 -2.97 4.46 3.94
N THR A 27 -2.30 4.84 5.03
CA THR A 27 -2.62 6.03 5.81
C THR A 27 -1.36 6.79 6.19
N TYR A 28 -1.52 8.05 6.60
CA TYR A 28 -0.43 8.92 7.02
C TYR A 28 -0.79 9.64 8.33
N PRO A 29 0.21 10.00 9.15
CA PRO A 29 -0.01 10.75 10.37
C PRO A 29 -0.42 12.19 10.04
N ASP A 30 -1.66 12.53 10.34
CA ASP A 30 -2.19 13.89 10.22
C ASP A 30 -2.25 14.52 11.61
N ASN A 31 -1.33 15.46 11.86
CA ASN A 31 -1.20 16.18 13.13
C ASN A 31 -1.77 17.59 13.05
N ARG A 32 -2.69 17.86 12.11
CA ARG A 32 -3.36 19.17 12.00
C ARG A 32 -4.26 19.47 13.21
N ASP A 33 -4.76 18.43 13.86
CA ASP A 33 -5.54 18.53 15.10
C ASP A 33 -4.71 18.09 16.32
N SER A 34 -5.10 18.53 17.52
CA SER A 34 -4.46 18.12 18.79
C SER A 34 -4.52 16.61 19.05
N THR A 35 -5.44 15.92 18.38
CA THR A 35 -5.59 14.47 18.36
C THR A 35 -4.97 13.96 17.05
N GLY A 36 -3.72 13.50 17.05
CA GLY A 36 -3.13 12.93 15.84
C GLY A 36 -4.01 11.80 15.29
N ILE A 37 -4.34 11.83 14.00
CA ILE A 37 -5.16 10.79 13.34
C ILE A 37 -4.37 10.10 12.23
N CYS A 38 -4.79 8.89 11.88
CA CYS A 38 -4.30 8.20 10.69
C CYS A 38 -5.25 8.48 9.52
N ALA A 39 -4.95 9.53 8.77
CA ALA A 39 -5.73 9.94 7.60
C ALA A 39 -5.39 9.06 6.38
N SER A 40 -6.37 8.79 5.53
CA SER A 40 -6.19 7.92 4.36
C SER A 40 -5.33 8.55 3.27
N CYS A 41 -4.46 7.74 2.67
CA CYS A 41 -3.79 8.04 1.41
C CYS A 41 -4.73 7.81 0.21
N HIS A 42 -4.29 8.17 -0.99
CA HIS A 42 -4.87 7.62 -2.21
C HIS A 42 -4.78 6.07 -2.19
N ASN A 43 -5.78 5.38 -2.74
CA ASN A 43 -5.93 3.92 -2.62
C ASN A 43 -4.75 3.11 -3.19
N THR A 44 -3.97 3.69 -4.12
CA THR A 44 -2.78 3.05 -4.68
C THR A 44 -1.52 3.22 -3.84
N CYS A 45 -1.50 4.15 -2.87
CA CYS A 45 -0.33 4.41 -2.04
C CYS A 45 -0.30 3.47 -0.82
N ALA A 46 0.82 2.82 -0.56
CA ALA A 46 1.08 2.16 0.73
C ALA A 46 1.47 3.17 1.82
N SER A 47 2.05 4.31 1.43
CA SER A 47 2.32 5.45 2.30
C SER A 47 2.30 6.75 1.48
N CYS A 48 2.00 7.87 2.11
CA CYS A 48 1.88 9.17 1.44
C CYS A 48 2.20 10.32 2.39
N SER A 49 2.42 11.53 1.85
CA SER A 49 2.57 12.75 2.64
C SER A 49 1.24 13.51 2.85
N THR A 50 0.27 13.31 1.96
CA THR A 50 -1.09 13.86 2.02
C THR A 50 -2.07 12.89 1.37
N ASN A 51 -3.37 13.17 1.36
CA ASN A 51 -4.36 12.33 0.67
C ASN A 51 -4.35 12.45 -0.88
N ALA A 52 -3.49 13.26 -1.48
CA ALA A 52 -3.43 13.43 -2.94
C ALA A 52 -2.89 12.18 -3.66
N GLU A 53 -3.30 11.95 -4.90
CA GLU A 53 -2.77 10.83 -5.72
C GLU A 53 -1.27 10.98 -5.99
N THR A 54 -0.77 12.21 -6.11
CA THR A 54 0.64 12.52 -6.43
C THR A 54 1.54 12.59 -5.19
N SER A 55 1.02 12.31 -4.00
CA SER A 55 1.74 12.42 -2.73
C SER A 55 2.26 11.07 -2.23
N CYS A 56 2.09 9.98 -3.00
CA CYS A 56 2.56 8.66 -2.58
C CYS A 56 4.07 8.70 -2.35
N THR A 57 4.52 8.11 -1.24
CA THR A 57 5.94 7.93 -0.90
C THR A 57 6.36 6.46 -1.02
N ALA A 58 5.39 5.54 -0.99
CA ALA A 58 5.57 4.13 -1.31
C ALA A 58 4.27 3.56 -1.90
N CYS A 59 4.39 2.48 -2.67
CA CYS A 59 3.28 1.83 -3.35
C CYS A 59 3.04 0.44 -2.79
N TYR A 60 1.81 -0.06 -2.90
CA TYR A 60 1.52 -1.45 -2.60
C TYR A 60 2.27 -2.40 -3.55
N PRO A 61 2.61 -3.63 -3.12
CA PRO A 61 3.18 -4.65 -3.99
C PRO A 61 2.38 -4.81 -5.29
N GLY A 62 3.07 -4.88 -6.42
CA GLY A 62 2.45 -4.89 -7.75
C GLY A 62 2.32 -3.52 -8.41
N TYR A 63 2.76 -2.45 -7.73
CA TYR A 63 2.78 -1.06 -8.23
C TYR A 63 4.15 -0.42 -8.00
N VAL A 64 4.53 0.50 -8.88
CA VAL A 64 5.80 1.24 -8.84
C VAL A 64 5.56 2.73 -8.68
N LEU A 65 6.45 3.41 -7.95
CA LEU A 65 6.31 4.84 -7.71
C LEU A 65 6.83 5.64 -8.91
N ASN A 66 5.92 6.22 -9.68
CA ASN A 66 6.26 7.18 -10.73
C ASN A 66 6.42 8.58 -10.11
N ARG A 67 7.67 9.02 -9.94
CA ARG A 67 7.99 10.29 -9.30
C ARG A 67 7.68 11.47 -10.20
N SER A 68 6.84 12.38 -9.70
CA SER A 68 6.57 13.66 -10.34
C SER A 68 7.31 14.83 -9.69
N SER A 69 7.66 14.74 -8.39
CA SER A 69 8.37 15.79 -7.67
C SER A 69 9.05 15.27 -6.40
N GLY A 70 10.37 15.40 -6.30
CA GLY A 70 11.13 15.07 -5.10
C GLY A 70 11.02 13.59 -4.70
N ASP A 71 10.46 13.33 -3.53
CA ASP A 71 10.28 11.98 -2.98
C ASP A 71 8.84 11.44 -3.13
N THR A 72 7.93 12.24 -3.71
CA THR A 72 6.53 11.86 -3.91
C THR A 72 6.22 11.59 -5.38
N GLY A 73 5.14 10.86 -5.61
CA GLY A 73 4.65 10.58 -6.95
C GLY A 73 3.32 9.84 -6.94
N THR A 74 2.97 9.29 -8.10
CA THR A 74 1.79 8.45 -8.30
C THR A 74 2.18 6.99 -8.37
N CYS A 75 1.39 6.09 -7.78
CA CYS A 75 1.62 4.66 -7.92
C CYS A 75 0.96 4.11 -9.18
N ILE A 76 1.76 3.63 -10.13
CA ILE A 76 1.28 3.03 -11.39
C ILE A 76 1.55 1.53 -11.39
N LYS A 77 0.84 0.79 -12.24
CA LYS A 77 1.02 -0.66 -12.32
C LYS A 77 2.46 -1.00 -12.73
N GLU A 78 3.08 -1.97 -12.07
CA GLU A 78 4.41 -2.45 -12.45
C GLU A 78 4.47 -2.90 -13.91
N CYS A 79 5.64 -2.79 -14.53
CA CYS A 79 5.84 -3.16 -15.94
C CYS A 79 4.89 -2.44 -16.91
N THR A 80 4.59 -1.16 -16.67
CA THR A 80 3.80 -0.31 -17.58
C THR A 80 4.42 1.08 -17.75
N GLY A 81 3.95 1.80 -18.78
CA GLY A 81 4.34 3.20 -19.02
C GLY A 81 5.85 3.38 -19.18
N ASP A 82 6.38 4.46 -18.59
CA ASP A 82 7.80 4.85 -18.71
C ASP A 82 8.76 3.80 -18.15
N PHE A 83 8.33 2.93 -17.23
CA PHE A 83 9.16 1.84 -16.71
C PHE A 83 9.44 0.75 -17.75
N MET A 84 8.64 0.69 -18.82
CA MET A 84 8.86 -0.20 -19.95
C MET A 84 9.51 0.49 -21.15
N ALA A 85 9.65 1.82 -21.13
CA ALA A 85 10.38 2.52 -22.18
C ALA A 85 11.84 2.03 -22.19
N HIS A 86 12.31 1.57 -23.35
CA HIS A 86 13.65 0.97 -23.52
C HIS A 86 13.93 -0.27 -22.66
N CYS A 87 12.91 -0.88 -22.07
CA CYS A 87 13.03 -2.18 -21.42
C CYS A 87 12.85 -3.27 -22.48
N LYS A 88 13.75 -4.27 -22.52
CA LYS A 88 13.60 -5.39 -23.46
C LYS A 88 12.34 -6.19 -23.15
N ALA A 89 11.77 -6.83 -24.16
CA ALA A 89 10.68 -7.80 -23.97
C ALA A 89 11.11 -8.85 -22.92
N ASP A 90 10.22 -9.17 -21.99
CA ASP A 90 10.45 -10.05 -20.82
C ASP A 90 11.46 -9.55 -19.78
N GLY A 91 12.06 -8.37 -19.99
CA GLY A 91 13.01 -7.72 -19.08
C GLY A 91 12.39 -7.08 -17.84
N CYS A 92 11.14 -7.38 -17.49
CA CYS A 92 10.47 -6.85 -16.30
C CYS A 92 10.19 -7.96 -15.28
N SER A 93 11.27 -8.54 -14.76
CA SER A 93 11.21 -9.70 -13.88
C SER A 93 11.82 -9.46 -12.50
N LEU A 94 12.59 -8.39 -12.31
CA LEU A 94 13.26 -8.11 -11.05
C LEU A 94 12.28 -7.59 -10.01
N ASN A 95 12.12 -8.36 -8.93
CA ASN A 95 11.33 -7.93 -7.77
C ASN A 95 12.17 -7.07 -6.83
N VAL A 96 11.74 -5.82 -6.63
CA VAL A 96 12.31 -4.87 -5.66
C VAL A 96 11.17 -4.41 -4.75
N GLY A 97 11.20 -4.84 -3.48
CA GLY A 97 10.20 -4.42 -2.49
C GLY A 97 8.78 -4.91 -2.76
N GLY A 98 8.61 -6.03 -3.47
CA GLY A 98 7.29 -6.59 -3.80
C GLY A 98 6.73 -6.14 -5.15
N SER A 99 7.46 -5.33 -5.91
CA SER A 99 7.06 -4.89 -7.26
C SER A 99 8.14 -5.18 -8.29
N LYS A 100 7.72 -5.41 -9.53
CA LYS A 100 8.59 -5.72 -10.66
C LYS A 100 9.10 -4.47 -11.34
N TYR A 101 10.39 -4.48 -11.66
CA TYR A 101 11.09 -3.42 -12.37
C TYR A 101 11.85 -3.99 -13.56
N CYS A 102 12.24 -3.10 -14.47
CA CYS A 102 13.07 -3.50 -15.59
C CYS A 102 14.47 -3.92 -15.10
N ASP A 103 14.93 -5.09 -15.54
CA ASP A 103 16.22 -5.69 -15.21
C ASP A 103 17.14 -5.87 -16.42
N GLN A 104 16.62 -5.55 -17.61
CA GLN A 104 17.33 -5.61 -18.85
C GLN A 104 16.85 -4.52 -19.81
N CYS A 105 17.66 -3.49 -19.96
CA CYS A 105 17.41 -2.41 -20.91
C CYS A 105 17.97 -2.72 -22.29
N GLU A 106 17.52 -1.95 -23.28
CA GLU A 106 18.12 -1.83 -24.61
C GLU A 106 19.56 -1.32 -24.54
N ASP A 107 20.32 -1.56 -25.60
CA ASP A 107 21.72 -1.15 -25.66
C ASP A 107 21.84 0.38 -25.63
N GLY A 108 22.76 0.90 -24.81
CA GLY A 108 22.88 2.34 -24.53
C GLY A 108 22.03 2.84 -23.35
N TYR A 109 21.25 1.95 -22.73
CA TYR A 109 20.46 2.21 -21.52
C TYR A 109 20.89 1.29 -20.37
N ALA A 110 20.54 1.66 -19.15
CA ALA A 110 20.66 0.77 -18.00
C ALA A 110 19.60 1.11 -16.93
N PRO A 111 19.21 0.16 -16.06
CA PRO A 111 18.21 0.42 -15.05
C PRO A 111 18.76 1.35 -13.96
N VAL A 112 18.12 2.51 -13.82
CA VAL A 112 18.34 3.46 -12.71
C VAL A 112 17.00 3.66 -12.02
N ASP A 113 16.92 3.27 -10.75
CA ASP A 113 15.67 3.19 -9.99
C ASP A 113 14.55 2.41 -10.71
N GLY A 114 14.95 1.41 -11.52
CA GLY A 114 14.06 0.53 -12.27
C GLY A 114 13.53 1.10 -13.59
N VAL A 115 13.94 2.31 -13.98
CA VAL A 115 13.66 2.92 -15.29
C VAL A 115 14.91 2.80 -16.16
N CYS A 116 14.73 2.40 -17.42
CA CYS A 116 15.84 2.37 -18.37
C CYS A 116 16.26 3.79 -18.74
N THR A 117 17.35 4.21 -18.12
CA THR A 117 17.92 5.54 -18.31
C THR A 117 19.04 5.46 -19.32
N LYS A 118 19.14 6.44 -20.21
CA LYS A 118 20.23 6.52 -21.18
C LYS A 118 21.53 6.82 -20.44
N VAL A 119 22.50 5.91 -20.50
CA VAL A 119 23.79 6.06 -19.82
C VAL A 119 24.87 6.13 -20.89
N ALA A 120 25.40 7.32 -21.15
CA ALA A 120 26.51 7.46 -22.08
C ALA A 120 27.81 6.99 -21.42
N SER A 121 28.69 6.35 -22.20
CA SER A 121 29.94 5.74 -21.72
C SER A 121 30.91 6.71 -21.05
N THR A 122 30.73 8.03 -21.21
CA THR A 122 31.65 9.07 -20.73
C THR A 122 31.01 10.10 -19.78
N THR A 123 29.68 10.13 -19.63
CA THR A 123 28.98 11.02 -18.69
C THR A 123 28.19 10.18 -17.71
N ARG A 124 28.64 10.17 -16.45
CA ARG A 124 27.89 9.54 -15.37
C ARG A 124 26.75 10.47 -14.97
N ASP A 125 25.53 9.96 -14.97
CA ASP A 125 24.43 10.61 -14.26
C ASP A 125 24.63 10.48 -12.73
N ALA A 126 23.70 11.04 -11.94
CA ALA A 126 23.77 11.04 -10.48
C ALA A 126 23.84 9.63 -9.85
N SER A 127 23.40 8.59 -10.56
CA SER A 127 23.50 7.20 -10.12
C SER A 127 24.91 6.64 -10.19
N GLY A 128 25.83 7.30 -10.92
CA GLY A 128 27.19 6.82 -11.15
C GLY A 128 27.28 5.55 -11.99
N CYS A 129 26.17 5.12 -12.63
CA CYS A 129 26.06 3.88 -13.35
C CYS A 129 27.13 3.75 -14.44
N LYS A 130 27.84 2.62 -14.41
CA LYS A 130 28.68 2.18 -15.53
C LYS A 130 27.90 1.14 -16.33
N ALA A 131 27.36 1.56 -17.47
CA ALA A 131 26.51 0.70 -18.29
C ALA A 131 27.32 -0.25 -19.20
N SER A 132 26.87 -1.49 -19.30
CA SER A 132 27.35 -2.50 -20.23
C SER A 132 26.22 -3.47 -20.57
N GLY A 133 25.93 -3.68 -21.86
CA GLY A 133 24.93 -4.65 -22.33
C GLY A 133 23.52 -4.44 -21.77
N GLY A 134 23.09 -3.19 -21.58
CA GLY A 134 21.76 -2.88 -21.06
C GLY A 134 21.62 -2.94 -19.53
N LYS A 135 22.73 -3.05 -18.79
CA LYS A 135 22.79 -3.13 -17.32
C LYS A 135 23.88 -2.23 -16.74
N CYS A 136 23.75 -1.84 -15.48
CA CYS A 136 24.83 -1.24 -14.69
C CYS A 136 25.75 -2.32 -14.12
N THR A 137 27.06 -2.09 -14.14
CA THR A 137 28.06 -2.95 -13.49
C THR A 137 28.64 -2.33 -12.22
N GLU A 138 28.55 -1.02 -12.10
CA GLU A 138 29.02 -0.23 -10.95
C GLU A 138 28.03 0.91 -10.72
N CYS A 139 27.86 1.30 -9.46
CA CYS A 139 27.00 2.42 -9.05
C CYS A 139 27.80 3.41 -8.20
N GLY A 140 27.34 4.65 -8.18
CA GLY A 140 27.90 5.75 -7.39
C GLY A 140 27.49 5.71 -5.93
N ALA A 141 27.85 6.77 -5.20
CA ALA A 141 27.46 6.95 -3.81
C ALA A 141 25.94 7.07 -3.66
N ASN A 142 25.39 6.55 -2.56
CA ASN A 142 23.94 6.48 -2.26
C ASN A 142 23.12 5.56 -3.18
N TYR A 143 23.76 4.82 -4.09
CA TYR A 143 23.12 3.80 -4.90
C TYR A 143 23.69 2.43 -4.55
N ALA A 144 22.86 1.39 -4.61
CA ALA A 144 23.27 0.01 -4.54
C ALA A 144 23.04 -0.67 -5.89
N LEU A 145 24.01 -1.48 -6.32
CA LEU A 145 23.87 -2.35 -7.46
C LEU A 145 22.95 -3.52 -7.09
N LEU A 146 21.73 -3.52 -7.62
CA LEU A 146 20.75 -4.60 -7.42
C LEU A 146 20.44 -5.21 -8.78
N SER A 147 20.81 -6.48 -8.98
CA SER A 147 20.53 -7.27 -10.19
C SER A 147 20.87 -6.58 -11.52
N GLY A 148 21.93 -5.77 -11.55
CA GLY A 148 22.36 -5.05 -12.74
C GLY A 148 21.71 -3.69 -12.96
N GLY A 149 21.02 -3.15 -11.96
CA GLY A 149 20.56 -1.75 -11.93
C GLY A 149 21.13 -0.98 -10.75
N CYS A 150 21.20 0.35 -10.86
CA CYS A 150 21.56 1.23 -9.75
C CYS A 150 20.31 1.77 -9.07
N TYR A 151 20.14 1.45 -7.79
CA TYR A 151 18.95 1.82 -7.01
C TYR A 151 19.34 2.69 -5.83
N ASN A 152 18.68 3.84 -5.69
CA ASN A 152 18.94 4.81 -4.65
C ASN A 152 18.56 4.21 -3.28
N THR A 153 19.50 4.10 -2.34
CA THR A 153 19.23 3.48 -1.03
C THR A 153 18.52 4.40 -0.05
N ASN A 154 18.36 5.67 -0.39
CA ASN A 154 17.65 6.65 0.44
C ASN A 154 16.19 6.81 0.00
N LYS A 155 15.79 6.22 -1.12
CA LYS A 155 14.47 6.38 -1.74
C LYS A 155 13.92 5.05 -2.25
N VAL A 156 12.61 4.94 -2.42
CA VAL A 156 12.03 3.76 -3.09
C VAL A 156 12.45 3.72 -4.57
N PRO A 157 12.65 2.56 -5.18
CA PRO A 157 12.50 1.25 -4.57
C PRO A 157 13.79 0.76 -3.90
N GLY A 158 14.95 1.42 -4.06
CA GLY A 158 16.22 0.91 -3.53
C GLY A 158 16.24 0.73 -2.01
N ASN A 159 15.66 1.67 -1.26
CA ASN A 159 15.56 1.58 0.20
C ASN A 159 14.70 0.40 0.71
N SER A 160 13.89 -0.23 -0.15
CA SER A 160 13.09 -1.41 0.19
C SER A 160 13.92 -2.70 0.25
N VAL A 161 15.11 -2.70 -0.38
CA VAL A 161 16.03 -3.84 -0.39
C VAL A 161 17.29 -3.53 0.41
N CYS A 162 17.77 -2.28 0.35
CA CYS A 162 19.04 -1.89 0.93
C CYS A 162 18.95 -0.55 1.68
N THR A 163 19.24 -0.55 2.98
CA THR A 163 19.18 0.67 3.81
C THR A 163 20.51 1.42 3.89
N LEU A 164 21.63 0.75 3.62
CA LEU A 164 22.97 1.35 3.62
C LEU A 164 23.80 0.81 2.46
N SER A 165 24.47 1.72 1.76
CA SER A 165 25.39 1.38 0.68
C SER A 165 26.75 2.05 0.83
N VAL A 166 27.80 1.31 0.47
CA VAL A 166 29.18 1.81 0.42
C VAL A 166 29.79 1.41 -0.93
N GLY A 167 30.31 2.38 -1.67
CA GLY A 167 30.95 2.14 -2.97
C GLY A 167 30.06 1.43 -4.00
N GLY A 168 28.76 1.77 -4.04
CA GLY A 168 27.82 1.16 -4.97
C GLY A 168 27.29 -0.21 -4.54
N LYS A 169 27.67 -0.72 -3.35
CA LYS A 169 27.27 -2.05 -2.87
C LYS A 169 26.42 -1.95 -1.62
N CYS A 170 25.45 -2.86 -1.49
CA CYS A 170 24.64 -2.94 -0.29
C CYS A 170 25.44 -3.49 0.89
N THR A 171 25.39 -2.80 2.04
CA THR A 171 26.04 -3.22 3.29
C THR A 171 25.03 -3.45 4.42
N MET A 172 23.74 -3.24 4.15
CA MET A 172 22.66 -3.55 5.09
C MET A 172 21.39 -3.90 4.31
N CYS A 173 21.08 -5.20 4.25
CA CYS A 173 19.88 -5.69 3.57
C CYS A 173 18.65 -5.52 4.46
N VAL A 174 17.54 -5.07 3.88
CA VAL A 174 16.25 -4.98 4.59
C VAL A 174 15.77 -6.36 5.00
N ALA A 175 15.86 -7.34 4.10
CA ALA A 175 15.37 -8.70 4.26
C ALA A 175 15.96 -9.42 5.50
N SER A 176 17.26 -9.32 5.71
CA SER A 176 17.97 -9.97 6.82
C SER A 176 18.28 -9.03 7.99
N GLY A 177 18.23 -7.72 7.78
CA GLY A 177 18.75 -6.73 8.73
C GLY A 177 20.26 -6.84 8.95
N ALA A 178 21.00 -7.36 7.96
CA ALA A 178 22.42 -7.63 8.07
C ALA A 178 23.20 -7.29 6.78
N ASP A 179 24.52 -7.16 6.94
CA ASP A 179 25.46 -6.98 5.83
C ASP A 179 25.58 -8.27 5.00
N PRO A 180 25.35 -8.23 3.67
CA PRO A 180 25.47 -9.40 2.81
C PRO A 180 26.93 -9.78 2.52
N LYS A 181 27.93 -9.11 3.11
CA LYS A 181 29.37 -9.42 2.98
C LYS A 181 29.83 -9.48 1.52
N GLY A 182 29.36 -8.51 0.74
CA GLY A 182 29.67 -8.38 -0.68
C GLY A 182 28.86 -9.30 -1.60
N GLN A 183 27.93 -10.09 -1.07
CA GLN A 183 26.95 -10.86 -1.83
C GLN A 183 25.68 -10.04 -2.11
N ALA A 184 24.77 -10.61 -2.89
CA ALA A 184 23.44 -10.03 -3.08
C ALA A 184 22.60 -10.19 -1.81
N CYS A 185 21.65 -9.26 -1.59
CA CYS A 185 20.68 -9.41 -0.51
C CYS A 185 19.79 -10.65 -0.74
N PRO A 186 19.43 -11.38 0.33
CA PRO A 186 18.56 -12.54 0.20
C PRO A 186 17.16 -12.12 -0.25
N THR A 187 16.53 -12.98 -1.05
CA THR A 187 15.13 -12.84 -1.45
C THR A 187 14.23 -13.51 -0.43
N CYS A 188 13.16 -12.83 -0.01
CA CYS A 188 12.15 -13.40 0.87
C CYS A 188 10.98 -14.02 0.07
N PRO A 189 10.18 -14.91 0.70
CA PRO A 189 8.95 -15.42 0.09
C PRO A 189 7.97 -14.30 -0.25
N ASP A 190 7.03 -14.59 -1.16
CA ASP A 190 6.01 -13.64 -1.57
C ASP A 190 5.27 -13.01 -0.38
N GLY A 191 5.10 -11.68 -0.44
CA GLY A 191 4.46 -10.92 0.64
C GLY A 191 5.34 -10.66 1.87
N CYS A 192 6.56 -11.19 1.92
CA CYS A 192 7.46 -11.04 3.06
C CYS A 192 8.52 -9.95 2.84
N LEU A 193 8.64 -9.04 3.81
CA LEU A 193 9.66 -7.99 3.82
C LEU A 193 10.93 -8.43 4.55
N LYS A 194 10.78 -9.09 5.71
CA LYS A 194 11.91 -9.60 6.50
C LYS A 194 11.78 -11.08 6.74
N CYS A 195 12.83 -11.83 6.42
CA CYS A 195 12.82 -13.28 6.52
C CYS A 195 14.14 -13.84 7.06
N THR A 196 14.05 -15.03 7.61
CA THR A 196 15.18 -15.80 8.15
C THR A 196 15.12 -17.25 7.67
N GLY A 197 16.26 -17.91 7.59
CA GLY A 197 16.37 -19.28 7.10
C GLY A 197 16.80 -19.38 5.63
N ASN A 198 16.80 -20.61 5.10
CA ASN A 198 17.29 -20.91 3.75
C ASN A 198 16.20 -20.78 2.69
N VAL A 199 16.60 -20.53 1.43
CA VAL A 199 15.70 -20.51 0.26
C VAL A 199 14.84 -21.79 0.23
N GLY A 200 13.54 -21.66 -0.04
CA GLY A 200 12.53 -22.72 0.09
C GLY A 200 11.98 -22.99 1.51
N SER A 201 12.66 -22.58 2.59
CA SER A 201 12.23 -22.83 3.97
C SER A 201 12.31 -21.59 4.88
N GLN A 202 12.20 -20.37 4.32
CA GLN A 202 12.32 -19.16 5.13
C GLN A 202 11.06 -18.96 5.98
N THR A 203 11.27 -18.42 7.17
CA THR A 203 10.23 -17.85 8.01
C THR A 203 10.19 -16.35 7.85
N CYS A 204 9.00 -15.77 7.77
CA CYS A 204 8.79 -14.34 7.70
C CYS A 204 8.52 -13.74 9.08
N SER A 205 9.09 -12.58 9.37
CA SER A 205 8.86 -11.82 10.60
C SER A 205 8.15 -10.49 10.37
N VAL A 206 8.27 -9.91 9.16
CA VAL A 206 7.60 -8.67 8.77
C VAL A 206 7.04 -8.82 7.37
N CYS A 207 5.76 -8.53 7.21
CA CYS A 207 5.08 -8.60 5.91
C CYS A 207 5.13 -7.28 5.15
N LEU A 208 5.01 -7.36 3.83
CA LEU A 208 4.78 -6.20 2.97
C LEU A 208 3.40 -5.61 3.22
N SER A 209 3.22 -4.34 2.87
CA SER A 209 1.90 -3.68 2.94
C SER A 209 0.85 -4.45 2.13
N GLY A 210 -0.36 -4.60 2.69
CA GLY A 210 -1.42 -5.43 2.12
C GLY A 210 -1.35 -6.91 2.49
N TYR A 211 -0.43 -7.28 3.38
CA TYR A 211 -0.30 -8.63 3.94
C TYR A 211 -0.31 -8.58 5.47
N TYR A 212 -0.83 -9.64 6.09
CA TYR A 212 -0.75 -9.90 7.52
C TYR A 212 0.11 -11.12 7.82
N LEU A 213 0.69 -11.16 9.02
CA LEU A 213 1.52 -12.28 9.48
C LEU A 213 0.66 -13.33 10.20
N SER A 214 0.77 -14.60 9.82
CA SER A 214 0.23 -15.76 10.54
C SER A 214 1.24 -16.91 10.53
N THR A 215 1.57 -17.46 11.71
CA THR A 215 2.53 -18.57 11.90
C THR A 215 3.81 -18.44 11.05
N ASN A 216 4.41 -17.24 11.05
CA ASN A 216 5.63 -16.89 10.30
C ASN A 216 5.50 -16.87 8.76
N LYS A 217 4.29 -16.75 8.22
CA LYS A 217 4.03 -16.55 6.79
C LYS A 217 3.15 -15.33 6.58
N CYS A 218 3.31 -14.69 5.43
CA CYS A 218 2.51 -13.55 5.06
C CYS A 218 1.37 -13.97 4.15
N PHE A 219 0.17 -13.50 4.47
CA PHE A 219 -1.05 -13.76 3.71
C PHE A 219 -1.65 -12.42 3.30
N ARG A 220 -2.21 -12.33 2.09
CA ARG A 220 -2.87 -11.11 1.63
C ARG A 220 -4.05 -10.78 2.55
N CYS A 221 -4.30 -9.50 2.79
CA CYS A 221 -5.44 -9.04 3.59
C CYS A 221 -6.82 -9.54 3.09
N THR A 222 -6.89 -9.96 1.82
CA THR A 222 -8.09 -10.52 1.19
C THR A 222 -8.19 -12.04 1.28
N ALA A 223 -7.15 -12.73 1.75
CA ALA A 223 -7.08 -14.18 1.84
C ALA A 223 -7.08 -14.64 3.30
N GLY A 224 -7.58 -15.86 3.54
CA GLY A 224 -7.39 -16.53 4.83
C GLY A 224 -6.06 -17.30 4.88
N ASP A 225 -5.65 -17.69 6.09
CA ASP A 225 -4.42 -18.46 6.29
C ASP A 225 -4.59 -19.98 6.11
N GLY A 226 -5.84 -20.44 5.96
CA GLY A 226 -6.18 -21.84 5.73
C GLY A 226 -5.89 -22.76 6.91
N ALA A 227 -5.66 -22.22 8.12
CA ALA A 227 -5.40 -23.03 9.30
C ALA A 227 -6.65 -23.85 9.71
N SER A 228 -6.45 -25.05 10.22
CA SER A 228 -7.55 -25.94 10.65
C SER A 228 -8.19 -25.53 11.97
N ALA A 229 -7.47 -24.76 12.80
CA ALA A 229 -7.96 -24.22 14.05
C ALA A 229 -7.48 -22.77 14.17
N ASN A 230 -8.30 -21.91 14.77
CA ASN A 230 -8.01 -20.48 14.94
C ASN A 230 -7.63 -19.79 13.61
N ALA A 231 -8.32 -20.16 12.53
CA ALA A 231 -8.08 -19.63 11.21
C ALA A 231 -8.28 -18.12 11.15
N ILE A 232 -7.38 -17.43 10.46
CA ILE A 232 -7.58 -16.03 10.11
C ILE A 232 -8.27 -15.98 8.75
N THR A 233 -9.30 -15.13 8.65
CA THR A 233 -10.06 -14.90 7.42
C THR A 233 -9.78 -13.51 6.88
N GLY A 234 -9.56 -13.42 5.56
CA GLY A 234 -9.37 -12.15 4.87
C GLY A 234 -10.67 -11.39 4.68
N VAL A 235 -10.56 -10.09 4.40
CA VAL A 235 -11.69 -9.22 4.06
C VAL A 235 -11.58 -8.82 2.59
N GLU A 236 -12.67 -8.98 1.83
CA GLU A 236 -12.72 -8.58 0.42
C GLU A 236 -12.36 -7.11 0.23
N ASN A 237 -11.61 -6.84 -0.84
CA ASN A 237 -11.10 -5.52 -1.20
C ASN A 237 -10.23 -4.84 -0.14
N CYS A 238 -9.78 -5.56 0.89
CA CYS A 238 -8.92 -5.01 1.91
C CYS A 238 -7.47 -4.89 1.43
N ILE A 239 -6.91 -3.68 1.49
CA ILE A 239 -5.51 -3.40 1.11
C ILE A 239 -4.62 -3.03 2.30
N SER A 240 -5.20 -2.84 3.48
CA SER A 240 -4.45 -2.64 4.72
C SER A 240 -5.20 -3.29 5.87
N CYS A 241 -4.52 -4.17 6.59
CA CYS A 241 -5.15 -4.94 7.65
C CYS A 241 -4.20 -5.26 8.81
N ALA A 242 -4.79 -5.63 9.94
CA ALA A 242 -4.11 -6.27 11.06
C ALA A 242 -4.73 -7.65 11.36
N PRO A 243 -3.92 -8.64 11.75
CA PRO A 243 -4.44 -9.92 12.21
C PRO A 243 -5.20 -9.75 13.54
N PRO A 244 -6.15 -10.66 13.85
CA PRO A 244 -6.83 -10.69 15.14
C PRO A 244 -5.84 -10.78 16.31
N THR A 245 -6.12 -10.06 17.40
CA THR A 245 -5.32 -10.15 18.62
C THR A 245 -5.71 -11.40 19.43
N GLY A 246 -4.74 -11.98 20.15
CA GLY A 246 -5.01 -13.07 21.09
C GLY A 246 -5.07 -14.48 20.50
N GLY A 247 -4.76 -14.68 19.20
CA GLY A 247 -4.49 -16.01 18.64
C GLY A 247 -5.71 -16.94 18.49
N ASN A 248 -6.92 -16.43 18.66
CA ASN A 248 -8.17 -17.19 18.55
C ASN A 248 -8.75 -17.25 17.11
N GLY A 249 -7.96 -16.84 16.11
CA GLY A 249 -8.44 -16.68 14.75
C GLY A 249 -9.43 -15.54 14.59
N GLY A 250 -10.15 -15.51 13.47
CA GLY A 250 -11.16 -14.51 13.16
C GLY A 250 -10.85 -13.70 11.90
N SER A 251 -11.71 -12.73 11.59
CA SER A 251 -11.50 -11.82 10.45
C SER A 251 -10.38 -10.84 10.76
N VAL A 252 -9.53 -10.55 9.78
CA VAL A 252 -8.60 -9.42 9.87
C VAL A 252 -9.37 -8.11 10.09
N THR A 253 -8.78 -7.19 10.85
CA THR A 253 -9.28 -5.82 10.93
C THR A 253 -8.83 -5.08 9.69
N CYS A 254 -9.77 -4.61 8.86
CA CYS A 254 -9.46 -3.91 7.62
C CYS A 254 -9.47 -2.40 7.81
N TYR A 255 -8.31 -1.75 7.73
CA TYR A 255 -8.18 -0.30 7.90
C TYR A 255 -8.45 0.48 6.61
N VAL A 256 -8.10 -0.08 5.46
CA VAL A 256 -8.27 0.57 4.15
C VAL A 256 -8.76 -0.47 3.14
N LYS A 257 -9.80 -0.10 2.39
CA LYS A 257 -10.31 -0.87 1.26
C LYS A 257 -9.97 -0.18 -0.06
N ASN A 258 -9.74 -0.98 -1.09
CA ASN A 258 -9.83 -0.50 -2.46
C ASN A 258 -11.31 -0.36 -2.80
N ASP A 259 -11.74 0.86 -3.04
CA ASP A 259 -12.99 1.07 -3.76
C ASP A 259 -12.74 0.62 -5.21
N ASP A 260 -13.41 -0.43 -5.65
CA ASP A 260 -13.40 -0.90 -7.05
C ASP A 260 -14.16 0.09 -7.95
N SER A 261 -13.82 1.38 -7.86
CA SER A 261 -14.34 2.42 -8.72
C SER A 261 -13.50 2.43 -9.99
N THR A 262 -13.87 1.54 -10.90
CA THR A 262 -13.56 1.68 -12.31
C THR A 262 -14.07 3.05 -12.77
N GLY A 263 -13.16 4.03 -12.90
CA GLY A 263 -13.33 5.30 -13.60
C GLY A 263 -14.49 6.19 -13.16
N ASP A 264 -14.22 7.17 -12.30
CA ASP A 264 -14.66 8.54 -12.62
C ASP A 264 -13.83 9.59 -11.88
N ASN A 265 -13.30 10.54 -12.64
CA ASN A 265 -12.54 11.67 -12.14
C ASN A 265 -13.50 12.64 -11.45
N THR A 266 -13.72 12.52 -10.15
CA THR A 266 -14.28 13.60 -9.34
C THR A 266 -13.70 13.56 -7.94
N GLY A 267 -12.72 14.44 -7.71
CA GLY A 267 -12.17 14.71 -6.39
C GLY A 267 -13.25 15.15 -5.41
N GLY A 268 -13.29 14.50 -4.26
CA GLY A 268 -14.25 14.76 -3.20
C GLY A 268 -14.09 13.79 -2.04
N SER A 269 -12.97 13.89 -1.32
CA SER A 269 -12.74 13.16 -0.07
C SER A 269 -13.69 13.67 1.01
N THR A 270 -14.89 13.10 1.09
CA THR A 270 -15.68 13.07 2.32
C THR A 270 -15.42 11.76 3.03
N ASN A 271 -14.94 11.85 4.27
CA ASN A 271 -14.88 10.74 5.23
C ASN A 271 -16.15 9.90 5.16
N LYS A 272 -16.07 8.74 4.52
CA LYS A 272 -17.15 7.76 4.54
C LYS A 272 -16.69 6.60 5.41
N SER A 273 -16.86 6.80 6.72
CA SER A 273 -17.07 5.71 7.67
C SER A 273 -18.39 5.02 7.30
N GLY A 274 -18.38 4.29 6.19
CA GLY A 274 -19.52 3.58 5.64
C GLY A 274 -19.45 2.13 6.07
N LEU A 275 -20.16 1.82 7.15
CA LEU A 275 -20.63 0.48 7.47
C LEU A 275 -21.10 -0.23 6.19
N SER A 276 -20.76 -1.51 6.07
CA SER A 276 -21.31 -2.45 5.09
C SER A 276 -22.79 -2.16 4.86
N THR A 277 -23.14 -1.69 3.66
CA THR A 277 -24.51 -1.40 3.21
C THR A 277 -25.30 -2.70 2.94
N GLY A 278 -25.13 -3.71 3.79
CA GLY A 278 -25.79 -5.00 3.71
C GLY A 278 -26.61 -5.29 4.96
N ALA A 279 -27.53 -4.39 5.36
CA ALA A 279 -28.56 -4.70 6.37
C ALA A 279 -29.74 -3.70 6.47
N ILE A 280 -29.86 -2.67 5.63
CA ILE A 280 -30.96 -1.68 5.79
C ILE A 280 -31.60 -1.37 4.44
N ALA A 281 -32.42 -2.31 3.96
CA ALA A 281 -33.46 -2.05 2.99
C ALA A 281 -34.77 -2.62 3.56
N GLY A 282 -35.62 -1.73 4.06
CA GLY A 282 -36.97 -2.05 4.52
C GLY A 282 -37.25 -1.59 5.93
N ILE A 283 -37.50 -0.28 6.12
CA ILE A 283 -38.59 0.32 6.91
C ILE A 283 -38.50 1.83 6.64
N ALA A 284 -39.12 2.30 5.55
CA ALA A 284 -39.29 3.73 5.29
C ALA A 284 -40.49 4.01 4.36
N VAL A 285 -41.60 3.27 4.51
CA VAL A 285 -42.88 3.59 3.83
C VAL A 285 -44.08 3.53 4.78
N ALA A 286 -43.93 3.14 6.05
CA ALA A 286 -45.07 3.09 6.98
C ALA A 286 -45.37 4.46 7.65
N ALA A 287 -44.37 5.31 7.90
CA ALA A 287 -44.60 6.58 8.60
C ALA A 287 -45.29 7.66 7.74
N VAL A 288 -44.98 7.71 6.44
CA VAL A 288 -45.58 8.71 5.53
C VAL A 288 -47.05 8.38 5.22
N VAL A 289 -47.42 7.10 5.17
CA VAL A 289 -48.82 6.69 4.97
C VAL A 289 -49.67 6.97 6.21
N VAL A 290 -49.13 6.83 7.41
CA VAL A 290 -49.87 7.12 8.65
C VAL A 290 -50.08 8.63 8.84
N VAL A 291 -49.08 9.46 8.55
CA VAL A 291 -49.22 10.93 8.64
C VAL A 291 -50.11 11.48 7.51
N GLY A 292 -49.97 10.97 6.28
CA GLY A 292 -50.84 11.34 5.16
C GLY A 292 -52.31 10.93 5.38
N GLY A 293 -52.53 9.74 5.94
CA GLY A 293 -53.86 9.24 6.28
C GLY A 293 -54.54 10.04 7.41
N LEU A 294 -53.79 10.44 8.45
CA LEU A 294 -54.30 11.25 9.55
C LEU A 294 -54.70 12.66 9.09
N VAL A 295 -53.89 13.31 8.24
CA VAL A 295 -54.20 14.65 7.72
C VAL A 295 -55.40 14.61 6.76
N GLY A 296 -55.50 13.58 5.92
CA GLY A 296 -56.64 13.37 5.03
C GLY A 296 -57.95 13.11 5.80
N PHE A 297 -57.90 12.27 6.84
CA PHE A 297 -59.06 11.98 7.69
C PHE A 297 -59.53 13.21 8.48
N LEU A 298 -58.60 14.01 9.00
CA LEU A 298 -58.94 15.26 9.71
C LEU A 298 -59.55 16.32 8.76
N CYS A 299 -59.04 16.45 7.53
CA CYS A 299 -59.64 17.35 6.54
C CYS A 299 -61.05 16.91 6.13
N TRP A 300 -61.28 15.61 5.92
CA TRP A 300 -62.62 15.09 5.62
C TRP A 300 -63.58 15.26 6.80
N TRP A 301 -63.13 14.99 8.02
CA TRP A 301 -63.96 15.10 9.23
C TRP A 301 -64.41 16.53 9.53
N PHE A 302 -63.53 17.53 9.35
CA PHE A 302 -63.88 18.93 9.60
C PHE A 302 -64.71 19.56 8.47
N ILE A 303 -64.52 19.14 7.22
CA ILE A 303 -65.31 19.66 6.08
C ILE A 303 -66.68 18.97 5.99
N GLY A 304 -66.74 17.66 6.29
CA GLY A 304 -67.97 16.87 6.25
C GLY A 304 -68.98 17.17 7.36
N ARG A 305 -68.56 17.79 8.48
CA ARG A 305 -69.46 18.16 9.59
C ARG A 305 -70.11 19.54 9.48
N ARG A 306 -69.90 20.29 8.39
CA ARG A 306 -70.61 21.57 8.15
C ARG A 306 -71.88 21.44 7.31
N LYS A 307 -72.34 20.22 7.03
CA LYS A 307 -73.59 20.02 6.29
C LYS A 307 -74.32 18.73 6.68
N ALA A 308 -74.73 18.66 7.94
CA ALA A 308 -75.85 17.87 8.46
C ALA A 308 -76.25 18.44 9.82
#